data_AF-A0A7X2ZEE4-F1
#
_entry.id   AF-A0A7X2ZEE4-F1
#
_cell.length_a   1.000
_cell.length_b   1.000
_cell.length_c   1.000
_cell.angle_alpha   90.00
_cell.angle_beta   90.00
_cell.angle_gamma   90.00
#
_symmetry.space_group_name_H-M   'P 1'
#
loop_
_entity.id
_entity.type
_entity.pdbx_description
1 polymer ?
#
loop_
_entity_poly.entity_id
_entity_poly.type
_entity_poly.pdbx_seq_one_letter_code
_entity_poly.pdbx_strand_id
1 'polypeptide(L)'
;MSGKQELIDKLTGIKSSRKSYYSELNAIVEEMKKKNKQLEVINRLTQIHVDKSWEEVSSYLAAQLSQILSFDRFVLTLIDHSDLLFYISEPEAANWSCRFVKRRMVTKTAMSIEEFKKLLKKEIPDHYGTSVCLQYQAGNIYGFLTLLNQEKVEYPQEELELYRRMGEHVRISIENIHLFKDVSEKVNMEAQLIQSAKMAALGEMAAGIAHELNSPLTAILGNVQLLMRDMKDGRPGKMLEDIYQCGLRSKKIIQNLLTFSRQEEYQLETMHLSSLIEDVLGLVGYQLAVSGISIRKEIDPTLPPVRGSRNQIEQVLINLFLNARDAVQGKSNPEVIIGTCLAGSEDRPFVSIYVLDNGVGIEEDYVSQIFNPFFTTKESMKGTGLGLSVSLGIAESHGGKLLVDSRVGEYTRFSLLLPIQENEGGEEYEKGASSR
;
A
#
# COMPACT_ATOMS: atom_id res chain seq x y z
N MET A 1 53.68 -51.27 -47.52
CA MET A 1 52.71 -50.29 -46.97
C MET A 1 51.33 -50.30 -47.66
N SER A 2 51.08 -51.08 -48.73
CA SER A 2 49.78 -51.01 -49.44
C SER A 2 48.67 -51.93 -48.86
N GLY A 3 49.01 -53.07 -48.25
CA GLY A 3 48.00 -54.03 -47.74
C GLY A 3 47.27 -53.61 -46.45
N LYS A 4 47.84 -52.71 -45.64
CA LYS A 4 47.20 -52.27 -44.37
C LYS A 4 46.09 -51.24 -44.61
N GLN A 5 46.21 -50.43 -45.65
CA GLN A 5 45.21 -49.43 -46.04
C GLN A 5 43.99 -50.11 -46.69
N GLU A 6 44.23 -51.12 -47.52
CA GLU A 6 43.19 -51.93 -48.18
C GLU A 6 42.36 -52.76 -47.18
N LEU A 7 42.97 -53.22 -46.09
CA LEU A 7 42.30 -53.97 -45.03
C LEU A 7 41.35 -53.08 -44.20
N ILE A 8 41.76 -51.83 -43.95
CA ILE A 8 40.96 -50.83 -43.22
C ILE A 8 39.76 -50.37 -44.06
N ASP A 9 39.95 -50.23 -45.38
CA ASP A 9 38.88 -49.90 -46.33
C ASP A 9 37.83 -51.02 -46.43
N LYS A 10 38.24 -52.30 -46.36
CA LYS A 10 37.32 -53.45 -46.33
C LYS A 10 36.61 -53.67 -44.99
N LEU A 11 37.22 -53.28 -43.88
CA LEU A 11 36.67 -53.50 -42.52
C LEU A 11 35.65 -52.45 -42.08
N THR A 12 35.75 -51.23 -42.60
CA THR A 12 34.92 -50.09 -42.14
C THR A 12 33.80 -49.73 -43.10
N GLY A 13 33.86 -50.17 -44.36
CA GLY A 13 32.81 -49.99 -45.37
C GLY A 13 32.43 -48.54 -45.69
N ILE A 14 33.08 -47.55 -45.08
CA ILE A 14 32.64 -46.15 -45.07
C ILE A 14 33.79 -45.28 -45.56
N LYS A 15 33.78 -44.98 -46.87
CA LYS A 15 34.44 -43.79 -47.44
C LYS A 15 33.66 -42.53 -47.03
N SER A 16 33.53 -42.24 -45.74
CA SER A 16 33.01 -40.93 -45.30
C SER A 16 34.20 -40.04 -44.98
N SER A 17 34.49 -39.12 -45.89
CA SER A 17 35.60 -38.18 -45.81
C SER A 17 35.55 -37.38 -44.49
N ARG A 18 36.71 -37.09 -43.87
CA ARG A 18 36.84 -36.18 -42.71
C ARG A 18 35.99 -34.91 -42.83
N LYS A 19 35.76 -34.41 -44.05
CA LYS A 19 34.93 -33.24 -44.35
C LYS A 19 33.45 -33.44 -43.96
N SER A 20 32.89 -34.64 -44.14
CA SER A 20 31.52 -35.00 -43.70
C SER A 20 31.40 -34.96 -42.17
N TYR A 21 32.40 -35.51 -41.48
CA TYR A 21 32.44 -35.52 -40.01
C TYR A 21 32.48 -34.11 -39.41
N TYR A 22 33.30 -33.20 -39.96
CA TYR A 22 33.34 -31.81 -39.47
C TYR A 22 32.06 -31.03 -39.79
N SER A 23 31.40 -31.29 -40.93
CA SER A 23 30.10 -30.68 -41.22
C SER A 23 28.99 -31.19 -40.29
N GLU A 24 28.96 -32.50 -40.02
CA GLU A 24 28.01 -33.10 -39.07
C GLU A 24 28.25 -32.58 -37.64
N LEU A 25 29.51 -32.50 -37.21
CA LEU A 25 29.85 -31.97 -35.88
C LEU A 25 29.47 -30.50 -35.73
N ASN A 26 29.74 -29.66 -36.74
CA ASN A 26 29.34 -28.25 -36.71
C ASN A 26 27.81 -28.09 -36.66
N ALA A 27 27.07 -28.92 -37.40
CA ALA A 27 25.61 -28.93 -37.32
C ALA A 27 25.11 -29.27 -35.92
N ILE A 28 25.68 -30.30 -35.27
CA ILE A 28 25.35 -30.68 -33.88
C ILE A 28 25.69 -29.56 -32.90
N VAL A 29 26.84 -28.90 -33.04
CA VAL A 29 27.25 -27.80 -32.16
C VAL A 29 26.30 -26.61 -32.29
N GLU A 30 25.89 -26.24 -33.50
CA GLU A 30 24.91 -25.17 -33.70
C GLU A 30 23.52 -25.54 -33.15
N GLU A 31 23.10 -26.80 -33.30
CA GLU A 31 21.87 -27.31 -32.69
C GLU A 31 21.93 -27.25 -31.15
N MET A 32 23.06 -27.63 -30.54
CA MET A 32 23.29 -27.52 -29.10
C MET A 32 23.27 -26.06 -28.62
N LYS A 33 23.89 -25.13 -29.35
CA LYS A 33 23.83 -23.70 -29.02
C LYS A 33 22.39 -23.19 -29.04
N LYS A 34 21.60 -23.59 -30.05
CA LYS A 34 20.17 -23.24 -30.13
C LYS A 34 19.42 -23.77 -28.90
N LYS A 35 19.60 -25.03 -28.53
CA LYS A 35 18.99 -25.65 -27.33
C LYS A 35 19.40 -24.97 -26.02
N ASN A 36 20.67 -24.61 -25.86
CA ASN A 36 21.15 -23.91 -24.66
C ASN A 36 20.52 -22.51 -24.54
N LYS A 37 20.43 -21.76 -25.64
CA LYS A 37 19.77 -20.45 -25.65
C LYS A 37 18.29 -20.56 -25.28
N GLN A 38 17.62 -21.60 -25.76
CA GLN A 38 16.22 -21.90 -25.40
C GLN A 38 16.05 -22.15 -23.89
N LEU A 39 16.92 -22.96 -23.29
CA LEU A 39 16.90 -23.23 -21.85
C LEU A 39 17.15 -21.96 -21.02
N GLU A 40 18.08 -21.12 -21.46
CA GLU A 40 18.39 -19.86 -20.77
C GLU A 40 17.18 -18.92 -20.74
N VAL A 41 16.47 -18.78 -21.86
CA VAL A 41 15.24 -18.00 -21.91
C VAL A 41 14.15 -18.60 -21.04
N ILE A 42 13.95 -19.92 -21.06
CA ILE A 42 12.97 -20.59 -20.18
C ILE A 42 13.26 -20.29 -18.71
N ASN A 43 14.52 -20.42 -18.28
CA ASN A 43 14.91 -20.15 -16.89
C ASN A 43 14.63 -18.68 -16.51
N ARG A 44 14.95 -17.74 -17.41
CA ARG A 44 14.65 -16.32 -17.22
C ARG A 44 13.15 -16.03 -17.09
N LEU A 45 12.31 -16.70 -17.89
CA LEU A 45 10.84 -16.59 -17.80
C LEU A 45 10.25 -17.09 -16.47
N THR A 46 10.96 -17.97 -15.75
CA THR A 46 10.56 -18.40 -14.40
C THR A 46 10.92 -17.40 -13.29
N GLN A 47 11.80 -16.44 -13.58
CA GLN A 47 12.27 -15.43 -12.62
C GLN A 47 11.49 -14.10 -12.71
N ILE A 48 10.23 -14.14 -13.16
CA ILE A 48 9.40 -12.95 -13.17
C ILE A 48 9.12 -12.56 -11.70
N HIS A 49 9.51 -11.33 -11.34
CA HIS A 49 9.39 -10.83 -9.97
C HIS A 49 7.95 -10.38 -9.69
N VAL A 50 7.49 -10.61 -8.46
CA VAL A 50 6.12 -10.29 -8.02
C VAL A 50 5.86 -8.79 -7.92
N ASP A 51 6.91 -8.00 -7.77
CA ASP A 51 6.81 -6.56 -7.48
C ASP A 51 6.68 -5.69 -8.74
N LYS A 52 6.75 -6.29 -9.94
CA LYS A 52 6.74 -5.60 -11.22
C LYS A 52 5.34 -5.37 -11.76
N SER A 53 5.14 -4.28 -12.51
CA SER A 53 3.87 -4.02 -13.18
C SER A 53 3.66 -4.98 -14.36
N TRP A 54 2.41 -5.21 -14.77
CA TRP A 54 2.12 -6.08 -15.92
C TRP A 54 2.69 -5.55 -17.24
N GLU A 55 2.85 -4.23 -17.37
CA GLU A 55 3.55 -3.59 -18.49
C GLU A 55 5.02 -3.99 -18.52
N GLU A 56 5.70 -3.93 -17.37
CA GLU A 56 7.10 -4.35 -17.25
C GLU A 56 7.26 -5.85 -17.52
N VAL A 57 6.32 -6.67 -17.02
CA VAL A 57 6.28 -8.10 -17.31
C VAL A 57 6.13 -8.34 -18.81
N SER A 58 5.17 -7.69 -19.47
CA SER A 58 4.97 -7.85 -20.92
C SER A 58 6.20 -7.45 -21.73
N SER A 59 6.79 -6.29 -21.44
CA SER A 59 8.04 -5.85 -22.10
C SER A 59 9.19 -6.83 -21.87
N TYR A 60 9.32 -7.36 -20.65
CA TYR A 60 10.34 -8.35 -20.33
C TYR A 60 10.14 -9.66 -21.11
N LEU A 61 8.90 -10.17 -21.18
CA LEU A 61 8.54 -11.35 -21.96
C LEU A 61 8.90 -11.15 -23.45
N ALA A 62 8.54 -10.00 -24.02
CA ALA A 62 8.85 -9.67 -25.40
C ALA A 62 10.37 -9.64 -25.67
N ALA A 63 11.15 -9.07 -24.76
CA ALA A 63 12.61 -9.04 -24.85
C ALA A 63 13.26 -10.43 -24.75
N GLN A 64 12.69 -11.34 -23.98
CA GLN A 64 13.21 -12.71 -23.90
C GLN A 64 12.80 -13.56 -25.11
N LEU A 65 11.54 -13.45 -25.55
CA LEU A 65 11.02 -14.22 -26.69
C LEU A 65 11.66 -13.80 -28.01
N SER A 66 11.94 -12.51 -28.21
CA SER A 66 12.56 -11.99 -29.45
C SER A 66 13.98 -12.51 -29.71
N GLN A 67 14.63 -13.10 -28.69
CA GLN A 67 15.93 -13.74 -28.86
C GLN A 67 15.86 -15.09 -29.58
N ILE A 68 14.68 -15.70 -29.68
CA ILE A 68 14.48 -17.06 -30.20
C ILE A 68 13.42 -17.10 -31.31
N LEU A 69 12.40 -16.26 -31.23
CA LEU A 69 11.30 -16.19 -32.19
C LEU A 69 11.29 -14.81 -32.85
N SER A 70 11.09 -14.77 -34.16
CA SER A 70 10.92 -13.52 -34.91
C SER A 70 9.47 -13.07 -34.83
N PHE A 71 9.23 -11.82 -34.43
CA PHE A 71 7.91 -11.18 -34.43
C PHE A 71 8.05 -9.65 -34.38
N ASP A 72 7.05 -8.94 -34.90
CA ASP A 72 7.04 -7.47 -34.92
C ASP A 72 6.56 -6.88 -33.59
N ARG A 73 5.54 -7.51 -32.99
CA ARG A 73 4.97 -7.08 -31.71
C ARG A 73 4.60 -8.29 -30.85
N PHE A 74 4.59 -8.08 -29.54
CA PHE A 74 4.18 -9.07 -28.57
C PHE A 74 2.97 -8.58 -27.79
N VAL A 75 2.01 -9.47 -27.51
CA VAL A 75 0.86 -9.12 -26.68
C VAL A 75 0.70 -10.16 -25.58
N LEU A 76 0.80 -9.69 -24.34
CA LEU A 76 0.28 -10.41 -23.18
C LEU A 76 -1.16 -9.97 -22.96
N THR A 77 -2.10 -10.90 -23.01
CA THR A 77 -3.49 -10.64 -22.64
C THR A 77 -3.79 -11.35 -21.33
N LEU A 78 -4.28 -10.62 -20.33
CA LEU A 78 -4.80 -11.19 -19.09
C LEU A 78 -6.31 -11.05 -19.04
N ILE A 79 -6.98 -12.06 -18.48
CA ILE A 79 -8.42 -12.04 -18.23
C ILE A 79 -8.64 -11.69 -16.76
N ASP A 80 -9.27 -10.54 -16.51
CA ASP A 80 -9.64 -10.09 -15.18
C ASP A 80 -11.17 -9.96 -15.11
N HIS A 81 -11.82 -10.93 -14.47
CA HIS A 81 -13.28 -11.04 -14.37
C HIS A 81 -14.01 -10.89 -15.72
N SER A 82 -14.51 -9.69 -16.03
CA SER A 82 -15.24 -9.36 -17.26
C SER A 82 -14.44 -8.47 -18.20
N ASP A 83 -13.16 -8.28 -17.94
CA ASP A 83 -12.27 -7.41 -18.69
C ASP A 83 -11.10 -8.19 -19.28
N LEU A 84 -10.74 -7.83 -20.50
CA LEU A 84 -9.51 -8.23 -21.17
C LEU A 84 -8.51 -7.09 -21.07
N LEU A 85 -7.36 -7.41 -20.51
CA LEU A 85 -6.25 -6.51 -20.30
C LEU A 85 -5.19 -6.83 -21.35
N PHE A 86 -5.03 -5.95 -22.34
CA PHE A 86 -4.04 -6.11 -23.40
C PHE A 86 -2.79 -5.29 -23.07
N TYR A 87 -1.67 -5.97 -22.90
CA TYR A 87 -0.34 -5.40 -22.74
C TYR A 87 0.42 -5.61 -24.04
N ILE A 88 0.49 -4.56 -24.85
CA ILE A 88 1.02 -4.59 -26.21
C ILE A 88 2.45 -4.06 -26.15
N SER A 89 3.41 -4.95 -26.31
CA SER A 89 4.84 -4.64 -26.34
C SER A 89 5.34 -4.44 -27.76
N GLU A 90 5.95 -3.29 -28.01
CA GLU A 90 6.51 -2.87 -29.29
C GLU A 90 8.02 -2.61 -29.16
N PRO A 91 8.82 -2.90 -30.19
CA PRO A 91 10.26 -2.63 -30.16
C PRO A 91 10.51 -1.12 -30.24
N GLU A 92 11.30 -0.60 -29.29
CA GLU A 92 11.72 0.80 -29.21
C GLU A 92 13.25 0.85 -29.10
N ALA A 93 13.91 1.09 -30.24
CA ALA A 93 15.36 1.02 -30.40
C ALA A 93 15.95 -0.34 -29.96
N ALA A 94 16.61 -0.40 -28.79
CA ALA A 94 17.23 -1.61 -28.23
C ALA A 94 16.36 -2.29 -27.15
N ASN A 95 15.21 -1.70 -26.80
CA ASN A 95 14.33 -2.15 -25.73
C ASN A 95 12.91 -2.42 -26.25
N TRP A 96 12.02 -2.83 -25.35
CA TRP A 96 10.59 -3.04 -25.62
C TRP A 96 9.77 -2.12 -24.71
N SER A 97 8.89 -1.30 -25.29
CA SER A 97 7.92 -0.49 -24.55
C SER A 97 6.54 -1.13 -24.63
N CYS A 98 5.74 -0.95 -23.56
CA CYS A 98 4.43 -1.57 -23.43
C CYS A 98 3.33 -0.52 -23.36
N ARG A 99 2.29 -0.70 -24.18
CA ARG A 99 1.03 0.04 -24.12
C ARG A 99 -0.06 -0.83 -23.52
N PHE A 100 -0.85 -0.26 -22.63
CA PHE A 100 -2.00 -0.92 -22.01
C PHE A 100 -3.32 -0.54 -22.70
N VAL A 101 -4.18 -1.52 -22.95
CA VAL A 101 -5.55 -1.33 -23.44
C VAL A 101 -6.50 -2.26 -22.67
N LYS A 102 -7.58 -1.69 -22.11
CA LYS A 102 -8.62 -2.44 -21.41
C LYS A 102 -9.88 -2.57 -22.27
N ARG A 103 -10.46 -3.79 -22.33
CA ARG A 103 -11.73 -4.04 -23.02
C ARG A 103 -12.68 -4.90 -22.19
N ARG A 104 -13.92 -4.45 -22.08
CA ARG A 104 -14.98 -5.21 -21.43
C ARG A 104 -15.49 -6.34 -22.33
N MET A 105 -15.53 -7.55 -21.79
CA MET A 105 -16.15 -8.71 -22.43
C MET A 105 -17.66 -8.58 -22.42
N VAL A 106 -18.28 -8.81 -23.58
CA VAL A 106 -19.74 -8.79 -23.74
C VAL A 106 -20.38 -10.11 -23.26
N THR A 107 -19.62 -11.20 -23.22
CA THR A 107 -20.08 -12.54 -22.85
C THR A 107 -19.41 -13.04 -21.57
N LYS A 108 -20.19 -13.60 -20.64
CA LYS A 108 -19.72 -14.19 -19.36
C LYS A 108 -19.21 -15.64 -19.48
N THR A 109 -19.18 -16.20 -20.68
CA THR A 109 -18.73 -17.58 -20.94
C THR A 109 -17.21 -17.68 -21.10
N ALA A 110 -16.65 -18.86 -20.82
CA ALA A 110 -15.23 -19.14 -20.99
C ALA A 110 -14.76 -18.82 -22.43
N MET A 111 -13.72 -18.01 -22.55
CA MET A 111 -13.21 -17.49 -23.82
C MET A 111 -12.45 -18.58 -24.59
N SER A 112 -12.91 -18.95 -25.78
CA SER A 112 -12.12 -19.80 -26.67
C SER A 112 -10.99 -19.01 -27.35
N ILE A 113 -9.92 -19.70 -27.76
CA ILE A 113 -8.82 -19.08 -28.53
C ILE A 113 -9.31 -18.46 -29.84
N GLU A 114 -10.37 -19.00 -30.43
CA GLU A 114 -10.94 -18.53 -31.69
C GLU A 114 -11.72 -17.22 -31.52
N GLU A 115 -12.46 -17.09 -30.41
CA GLU A 115 -13.12 -15.83 -30.02
C GLU A 115 -12.07 -14.76 -29.67
N PHE A 116 -11.03 -15.14 -28.93
CA PHE A 116 -9.91 -14.25 -28.61
C PHE A 116 -9.24 -13.71 -29.88
N LYS A 117 -8.92 -14.57 -30.86
CA LYS A 117 -8.34 -14.15 -32.15
C LYS A 117 -9.21 -13.12 -32.88
N LYS A 118 -10.54 -13.28 -32.86
CA LYS A 118 -11.47 -12.30 -33.45
C LYS A 118 -11.42 -10.96 -32.75
N LEU A 119 -11.31 -10.94 -31.42
CA LEU A 119 -11.18 -9.71 -30.64
C LEU A 119 -9.84 -9.04 -30.90
N LEU A 120 -8.75 -9.81 -30.86
CA LEU A 120 -7.41 -9.30 -31.14
C LEU A 120 -7.32 -8.68 -32.53
N LYS A 121 -7.95 -9.29 -33.55
CA LYS A 121 -7.99 -8.74 -34.91
C LYS A 121 -8.76 -7.43 -35.01
N LYS A 122 -9.70 -7.14 -34.11
CA LYS A 122 -10.36 -5.83 -34.04
C LYS A 122 -9.47 -4.77 -33.42
N GLU A 123 -8.68 -5.12 -32.39
CA GLU A 123 -7.77 -4.19 -31.73
C GLU A 123 -6.51 -3.92 -32.55
N ILE A 124 -6.01 -4.92 -33.27
CA ILE A 124 -4.79 -4.83 -34.08
C ILE A 124 -5.09 -5.40 -35.48
N PRO A 125 -5.82 -4.64 -36.32
CA PRO A 125 -6.29 -5.11 -37.63
C PRO A 125 -5.15 -5.35 -38.62
N ASP A 126 -4.04 -4.63 -38.50
CA ASP A 126 -2.94 -4.64 -39.46
C ASP A 126 -1.94 -5.80 -39.25
N HIS A 127 -2.19 -6.69 -38.29
CA HIS A 127 -1.27 -7.80 -37.98
C HIS A 127 -1.97 -9.16 -38.00
N TYR A 128 -1.16 -10.21 -38.17
CA TYR A 128 -1.51 -11.61 -38.02
C TYR A 128 -0.94 -12.14 -36.71
N GLY A 129 -1.76 -12.83 -35.92
CA GLY A 129 -1.41 -13.31 -34.59
C GLY A 129 -1.26 -14.82 -34.50
N THR A 130 -0.16 -15.26 -33.90
CA THR A 130 0.04 -16.63 -33.41
C THR A 130 -0.10 -16.62 -31.90
N SER A 131 -1.19 -17.18 -31.39
CA SER A 131 -1.54 -17.13 -29.97
C SER A 131 -1.40 -18.49 -29.28
N VAL A 132 -0.91 -18.47 -28.05
CA VAL A 132 -0.94 -19.61 -27.12
C VAL A 132 -1.80 -19.27 -25.91
N CYS A 133 -2.57 -20.25 -25.44
CA CYS A 133 -3.47 -20.10 -24.31
C CYS A 133 -2.73 -20.35 -23.00
N LEU A 134 -2.92 -19.48 -22.01
CA LEU A 134 -2.43 -19.65 -20.64
C LEU A 134 -3.51 -20.39 -19.83
N GLN A 135 -3.65 -21.69 -20.06
CA GLN A 135 -4.73 -22.51 -19.51
C GLN A 135 -4.32 -23.35 -18.29
N TYR A 136 -5.21 -23.45 -17.29
CA TYR A 136 -5.08 -24.31 -16.11
C TYR A 136 -5.59 -25.75 -16.36
N GLN A 137 -5.12 -26.71 -15.56
CA GLN A 137 -5.56 -28.13 -15.64
C GLN A 137 -7.07 -28.33 -15.41
N ALA A 138 -7.76 -27.41 -14.72
CA ALA A 138 -9.22 -27.42 -14.55
C ALA A 138 -10.00 -26.56 -15.57
N GLY A 139 -9.37 -26.13 -16.68
CA GLY A 139 -10.05 -25.51 -17.81
C GLY A 139 -10.14 -23.97 -17.78
N ASN A 140 -9.80 -23.31 -16.67
CA ASN A 140 -9.77 -21.85 -16.57
C ASN A 140 -8.61 -21.25 -17.38
N ILE A 141 -8.89 -20.15 -18.09
CA ILE A 141 -7.92 -19.44 -18.94
C ILE A 141 -7.55 -18.14 -18.23
N TYR A 142 -6.27 -17.99 -17.91
CA TYR A 142 -5.76 -16.75 -17.31
C TYR A 142 -5.49 -15.67 -18.35
N GLY A 143 -5.29 -16.07 -19.60
CA GLY A 143 -4.83 -15.15 -20.62
C GLY A 143 -4.30 -15.83 -21.86
N PHE A 144 -3.65 -15.03 -22.69
CA PHE A 144 -3.05 -15.44 -23.95
C PHE A 144 -1.70 -14.74 -24.12
N LEU A 145 -0.74 -15.44 -24.72
CA LEU A 145 0.44 -14.80 -25.31
C LEU A 145 0.24 -14.80 -26.81
N THR A 146 0.52 -13.67 -27.47
CA THR A 146 0.42 -13.58 -28.92
C THR A 146 1.66 -12.93 -29.52
N LEU A 147 2.22 -13.62 -30.53
CA LEU A 147 3.21 -13.05 -31.45
C LEU A 147 2.46 -12.43 -32.62
N LEU A 148 2.75 -11.17 -32.93
CA LEU A 148 2.14 -10.45 -34.04
C LEU A 148 3.17 -10.15 -35.12
N ASN A 149 2.75 -10.34 -36.38
CA ASN A 149 3.53 -10.02 -37.57
C ASN A 149 2.67 -9.25 -38.58
N GLN A 150 3.25 -8.34 -39.36
CA GLN A 150 2.57 -7.63 -40.44
C GLN A 150 2.13 -8.58 -41.56
N GLU A 151 2.95 -9.60 -41.83
CA GLU A 151 2.65 -10.66 -42.79
C GLU A 151 2.26 -11.96 -42.08
N LYS A 152 1.56 -12.85 -42.80
CA LYS A 152 1.19 -14.16 -42.26
C LYS A 152 2.45 -15.03 -42.18
N VAL A 153 2.95 -15.25 -40.96
CA VAL A 153 4.08 -16.15 -40.68
C VAL A 153 3.56 -17.53 -40.28
N GLU A 154 4.04 -18.58 -40.94
CA GLU A 154 3.82 -19.97 -40.53
C GLU A 154 5.09 -20.49 -39.83
N TYR A 155 5.06 -20.51 -38.51
CA TYR A 155 6.17 -21.01 -37.70
C TYR A 155 6.32 -22.53 -37.84
N PRO A 156 7.57 -23.05 -37.88
CA PRO A 156 7.84 -24.48 -37.82
C PRO A 156 7.21 -25.12 -36.56
N GLN A 157 6.83 -26.39 -36.66
CA GLN A 157 6.20 -27.12 -35.54
C GLN A 157 7.07 -27.10 -34.27
N GLU A 158 8.39 -27.20 -34.41
CA GLU A 158 9.32 -27.14 -33.28
C GLU A 158 9.29 -25.78 -32.55
N GLU A 159 9.14 -24.67 -33.28
CA GLU A 159 9.07 -23.32 -32.71
C GLU A 159 7.72 -23.07 -32.05
N LEU A 160 6.64 -23.57 -32.64
CA LEU A 160 5.30 -23.54 -32.03
C LEU A 160 5.24 -24.35 -30.74
N GLU A 161 5.88 -25.52 -30.71
CA GLU A 161 5.94 -26.35 -29.51
C GLU A 161 6.77 -25.70 -28.41
N LEU A 162 7.91 -25.09 -28.77
CA LEU A 162 8.70 -24.28 -27.85
C LEU A 162 7.89 -23.11 -27.29
N TYR A 163 7.19 -22.37 -28.14
CA TYR A 163 6.39 -21.21 -27.72
C TYR A 163 5.26 -21.64 -26.78
N ARG A 164 4.61 -22.79 -27.05
CA ARG A 164 3.61 -23.37 -26.13
C ARG A 164 4.22 -23.70 -24.76
N ARG A 165 5.40 -24.33 -24.71
CA ARG A 165 6.11 -24.62 -23.45
C ARG A 165 6.49 -23.35 -22.69
N MET A 166 6.94 -22.31 -23.40
CA MET A 166 7.19 -21.00 -22.79
C MET A 166 5.92 -20.40 -22.21
N GLY A 167 4.79 -20.54 -22.91
CA GLY A 167 3.47 -20.17 -22.39
C GLY A 167 3.14 -20.86 -21.06
N GLU A 168 3.46 -22.14 -20.90
CA GLU A 168 3.26 -22.86 -19.64
C GLU A 168 4.10 -22.29 -18.49
N HIS A 169 5.36 -21.94 -18.74
CA HIS A 169 6.23 -21.31 -17.73
C HIS A 169 5.72 -19.91 -17.35
N VAL A 170 5.35 -19.09 -18.34
CA VAL A 170 4.77 -17.77 -18.10
C VAL A 170 3.47 -17.86 -17.30
N ARG A 171 2.62 -18.85 -17.61
CA ARG A 171 1.41 -19.13 -16.84
C ARG A 171 1.70 -19.40 -15.37
N ILE A 172 2.68 -20.26 -15.06
CA ILE A 172 3.08 -20.57 -13.68
C ILE A 172 3.56 -19.32 -12.95
N SER A 173 4.37 -18.49 -13.62
CA SER A 173 4.85 -17.23 -13.04
C SER A 173 3.70 -16.27 -12.74
N ILE A 174 2.74 -16.10 -13.66
CA ILE A 174 1.54 -15.27 -13.47
C ILE A 174 0.69 -15.79 -12.30
N GLU A 175 0.52 -17.11 -12.20
CA GLU A 175 -0.22 -17.77 -11.11
C GLU A 175 0.44 -17.49 -9.75
N ASN A 176 1.77 -17.62 -9.66
CA ASN A 176 2.50 -17.29 -8.45
C ASN A 176 2.29 -15.83 -8.04
N ILE A 177 2.35 -14.88 -8.97
CA ILE A 177 2.13 -13.46 -8.69
C ILE A 177 0.74 -13.22 -8.08
N HIS A 178 -0.31 -13.83 -8.65
CA HIS A 178 -1.66 -13.73 -8.10
C HIS A 178 -1.75 -14.37 -6.70
N LEU A 179 -1.21 -15.58 -6.52
CA LEU A 179 -1.21 -16.27 -5.22
C LEU A 179 -0.48 -15.46 -4.14
N PHE A 180 0.68 -14.87 -4.46
CA PHE A 180 1.42 -14.03 -3.52
C PHE A 180 0.62 -12.79 -3.12
N LYS A 181 -0.08 -12.16 -4.07
CA LYS A 181 -0.92 -11.00 -3.80
C LYS A 181 -2.11 -11.37 -2.90
N ASP A 182 -2.83 -12.45 -3.23
CA ASP A 182 -3.96 -12.95 -2.45
C ASP A 182 -3.56 -13.31 -1.01
N VAL A 183 -2.43 -14.01 -0.84
CA VAL A 183 -1.90 -14.36 0.48
C VAL A 183 -1.51 -13.12 1.26
N SER A 184 -0.86 -12.14 0.62
CA SER A 184 -0.45 -10.89 1.28
C SER A 184 -1.65 -10.06 1.75
N GLU A 185 -2.68 -9.92 0.90
CA GLU A 185 -3.93 -9.24 1.25
C GLU A 185 -4.63 -9.95 2.40
N LYS A 186 -4.71 -11.29 2.36
CA LYS A 186 -5.32 -12.09 3.42
C LYS A 186 -4.60 -11.93 4.76
N VAL A 187 -3.26 -12.00 4.78
CA VAL A 187 -2.47 -11.85 6.00
C VAL A 187 -2.67 -10.45 6.61
N ASN A 188 -2.70 -9.41 5.78
CA ASN A 188 -2.97 -8.05 6.25
C ASN A 188 -4.39 -7.89 6.82
N MET A 189 -5.40 -8.47 6.18
CA MET A 189 -6.77 -8.47 6.69
C MET A 189 -6.89 -9.23 8.02
N GLU A 190 -6.26 -10.40 8.15
CA GLU A 190 -6.24 -11.15 9.41
C GLU A 190 -5.58 -10.36 10.54
N ALA A 191 -4.46 -9.68 10.27
CA ALA A 191 -3.81 -8.81 11.25
C ALA A 191 -4.72 -7.66 11.69
N GLN A 192 -5.41 -7.01 10.74
CA GLN A 192 -6.38 -5.94 11.04
C GLN A 192 -7.56 -6.47 11.86
N LEU A 193 -8.08 -7.66 11.55
CA LEU A 193 -9.18 -8.28 12.31
C LEU A 193 -8.76 -8.62 13.74
N ILE A 194 -7.57 -9.19 13.94
CA ILE A 194 -7.03 -9.48 15.27
C ILE A 194 -6.86 -8.19 16.07
N GLN A 195 -6.32 -7.15 15.44
CA GLN A 195 -6.16 -5.84 16.07
C GLN A 195 -7.50 -5.24 16.45
N SER A 196 -8.48 -5.23 15.53
CA SER A 196 -9.83 -4.75 15.76
C SER A 196 -10.53 -5.51 16.91
N ALA A 197 -10.42 -6.84 16.93
CA ALA A 197 -10.98 -7.68 17.99
C ALA A 197 -10.33 -7.39 19.35
N LYS A 198 -9.01 -7.19 19.39
CA LYS A 198 -8.31 -6.74 20.60
C LYS A 198 -8.82 -5.38 21.07
N MET A 199 -9.02 -4.43 20.16
CA MET A 199 -9.53 -3.11 20.48
C MET A 199 -10.97 -3.15 21.00
N ALA A 200 -11.84 -3.97 20.40
CA ALA A 200 -13.21 -4.16 20.86
C ALA A 200 -13.26 -4.75 22.29
N ALA A 201 -12.47 -5.79 22.56
CA ALA A 201 -12.38 -6.39 23.88
C ALA A 201 -11.82 -5.42 24.94
N LEU A 202 -10.76 -4.67 24.59
CA LEU A 202 -10.22 -3.60 25.43
C LEU A 202 -11.28 -2.51 25.70
N GLY A 203 -12.06 -2.14 24.70
CA GLY A 203 -13.16 -1.20 24.83
C GLY A 203 -14.25 -1.70 25.77
N GLU A 204 -14.77 -2.91 25.58
CA GLU A 204 -15.81 -3.47 26.45
C GLU A 204 -15.36 -3.55 27.92
N MET A 205 -14.14 -4.05 28.16
CA MET A 205 -13.56 -4.09 29.51
C MET A 205 -13.33 -2.70 30.09
N ALA A 206 -12.88 -1.74 29.26
CA ALA A 206 -12.68 -0.36 29.65
C ALA A 206 -13.96 0.31 30.16
N ALA A 207 -15.10 0.11 29.50
CA ALA A 207 -16.38 0.70 29.94
C ALA A 207 -16.81 0.17 31.31
N GLY A 208 -16.74 -1.15 31.52
CA GLY A 208 -17.11 -1.78 32.79
C GLY A 208 -16.20 -1.33 33.94
N ILE A 209 -14.88 -1.44 33.75
CA ILE A 209 -13.88 -1.05 34.77
C ILE A 209 -14.00 0.45 35.07
N ALA A 210 -14.21 1.28 34.06
CA ALA A 210 -14.29 2.72 34.25
C ALA A 210 -15.51 3.16 35.05
N HIS A 211 -16.67 2.53 34.86
CA HIS A 211 -17.86 2.82 35.63
C HIS A 211 -17.67 2.46 37.11
N GLU A 212 -17.07 1.30 37.38
CA GLU A 212 -16.78 0.83 38.74
C GLU A 212 -15.70 1.65 39.44
N LEU A 213 -14.71 2.18 38.72
CA LEU A 213 -13.65 3.03 39.29
C LEU A 213 -14.08 4.49 39.46
N ASN A 214 -14.87 5.06 38.55
CA ASN A 214 -15.31 6.46 38.66
C ASN A 214 -16.17 6.71 39.90
N SER A 215 -16.94 5.70 40.33
CA SER A 215 -17.87 5.80 41.45
C SER A 215 -17.18 6.03 42.81
N PRO A 216 -16.28 5.16 43.29
CA PRO A 216 -15.55 5.39 44.53
C PRO A 216 -14.60 6.60 44.44
N LEU A 217 -14.03 6.86 43.26
CA LEU A 217 -13.13 7.98 43.06
C LEU A 217 -13.85 9.34 43.19
N THR A 218 -15.07 9.45 42.68
CA THR A 218 -15.91 10.64 42.85
C THR A 218 -16.24 10.87 44.33
N ALA A 219 -16.52 9.80 45.09
CA ALA A 219 -16.75 9.90 46.53
C ALA A 219 -15.49 10.36 47.31
N ILE A 220 -14.32 9.82 46.97
CA ILE A 220 -13.04 10.23 47.56
C ILE A 220 -12.78 11.71 47.28
N LEU A 221 -12.93 12.15 46.03
CA LEU A 221 -12.72 13.54 45.63
C LEU A 221 -13.67 14.51 46.35
N GLY A 222 -14.95 14.13 46.48
CA GLY A 222 -15.93 14.92 47.21
C GLY A 222 -15.58 15.06 48.70
N ASN A 223 -15.17 13.96 49.35
CA ASN A 223 -14.76 13.98 50.75
C ASN A 223 -13.51 14.82 50.99
N VAL A 224 -12.54 14.75 50.07
CA VAL A 224 -11.32 15.57 50.14
C VAL A 224 -11.65 17.05 49.97
N GLN A 225 -12.54 17.42 49.04
CA GLN A 225 -13.02 18.80 48.91
C GLN A 225 -13.70 19.32 50.19
N LEU A 226 -14.53 18.49 50.83
CA LEU A 226 -15.18 18.85 52.10
C LEU A 226 -14.14 19.08 53.20
N LEU A 227 -13.16 18.18 53.34
CA LEU A 227 -12.08 18.32 54.31
C LEU A 227 -11.20 19.55 54.06
N MET A 228 -10.92 19.88 52.80
CA MET A 228 -10.19 21.10 52.44
C MET A 228 -10.96 22.36 52.79
N ARG A 229 -12.29 22.34 52.67
CA ARG A 229 -13.16 23.46 53.03
C ARG A 229 -13.19 23.70 54.54
N ASP A 230 -13.21 22.62 55.32
CA ASP A 230 -13.36 22.66 56.77
C ASP A 230 -12.01 22.91 57.50
N MET A 231 -10.88 22.54 56.87
CA MET A 231 -9.54 22.67 57.46
C MET A 231 -8.81 23.93 56.97
N LYS A 232 -9.23 25.12 57.44
CA LYS A 232 -8.62 26.41 57.08
C LYS A 232 -7.25 26.70 57.72
N ASP A 233 -6.88 26.00 58.80
CA ASP A 233 -5.77 26.42 59.71
C ASP A 233 -4.47 25.60 59.61
N GLY A 234 -4.20 24.98 58.46
CA GLY A 234 -2.82 24.56 58.14
C GLY A 234 -2.30 23.32 58.86
N ARG A 235 -3.00 22.18 58.70
CA ARG A 235 -2.44 20.86 58.31
C ARG A 235 -3.53 19.78 58.35
N PRO A 236 -3.64 18.88 57.34
CA PRO A 236 -2.79 18.75 56.17
C PRO A 236 -3.51 19.23 54.90
N GLY A 237 -3.71 20.55 54.77
CA GLY A 237 -4.32 21.14 53.56
C GLY A 237 -3.57 20.80 52.26
N LYS A 238 -2.23 20.71 52.32
CA LYS A 238 -1.40 20.32 51.16
C LYS A 238 -1.56 18.83 50.78
N MET A 239 -1.63 17.92 51.75
CA MET A 239 -1.84 16.49 51.43
C MET A 239 -3.25 16.24 50.90
N LEU A 240 -4.25 16.98 51.40
CA LEU A 240 -5.62 16.91 50.87
C LEU A 240 -5.67 17.43 49.43
N GLU A 241 -5.02 18.56 49.14
CA GLU A 241 -4.87 19.05 47.76
C GLU A 241 -4.19 17.99 46.87
N ASP A 242 -3.09 17.37 47.33
CA ASP A 242 -2.38 16.33 46.57
C ASP A 242 -3.27 15.10 46.30
N ILE A 243 -4.06 14.64 47.28
CA ILE A 243 -5.02 13.53 47.12
C ILE A 243 -6.12 13.93 46.12
N TYR A 244 -6.62 15.16 46.20
CA TYR A 244 -7.63 15.68 45.28
C TYR A 244 -7.11 15.71 43.84
N GLN A 245 -5.89 16.22 43.63
CA GLN A 245 -5.27 16.24 42.31
C GLN A 245 -5.00 14.82 41.77
N CYS A 246 -4.59 13.89 42.63
CA CYS A 246 -4.44 12.48 42.24
C CYS A 246 -5.76 11.86 41.80
N GLY A 247 -6.86 12.11 42.51
CA GLY A 247 -8.17 11.58 42.12
C GLY A 247 -8.70 12.23 40.84
N LEU A 248 -8.50 13.54 40.62
CA LEU A 248 -8.87 14.19 39.37
C LEU A 248 -8.13 13.58 38.18
N ARG A 249 -6.85 13.26 38.39
CA ARG A 249 -6.03 12.60 37.38
C ARG A 249 -6.53 11.19 37.07
N SER A 250 -6.83 10.38 38.09
CA SER A 250 -7.43 9.05 37.88
C SER A 250 -8.76 9.14 37.14
N LYS A 251 -9.60 10.14 37.45
CA LYS A 251 -10.89 10.37 36.77
C LYS A 251 -10.68 10.66 35.29
N LYS A 252 -9.68 11.49 34.96
CA LYS A 252 -9.32 11.81 33.58
C LYS A 252 -8.79 10.61 32.81
N ILE A 253 -7.97 9.75 33.44
CA ILE A 253 -7.49 8.50 32.83
C ILE A 253 -8.67 7.58 32.50
N ILE A 254 -9.59 7.42 33.46
CA ILE A 254 -10.78 6.60 33.31
C ILE A 254 -11.72 7.16 32.23
N GLN A 255 -11.89 8.48 32.16
CA GLN A 255 -12.67 9.13 31.10
C GLN A 255 -12.06 8.92 29.71
N ASN A 256 -10.74 9.08 29.57
CA ASN A 256 -10.06 8.83 28.29
C ASN A 256 -10.20 7.35 27.87
N LEU A 257 -10.17 6.43 28.84
CA LEU A 257 -10.41 5.01 28.64
C LEU A 257 -11.88 4.73 28.22
N LEU A 258 -12.86 5.46 28.76
CA LEU A 258 -14.26 5.40 28.35
C LEU A 258 -14.51 5.95 26.95
N THR A 259 -13.88 7.07 26.60
CA THR A 259 -13.97 7.64 25.24
C THR A 259 -13.37 6.69 24.21
N PHE A 260 -12.32 5.95 24.57
CA PHE A 260 -11.78 4.87 23.75
C PHE A 260 -12.74 3.67 23.61
N SER A 261 -13.44 3.33 24.69
CA SER A 261 -14.36 2.19 24.76
C SER A 261 -15.66 2.39 23.99
N ARG A 262 -16.21 3.60 24.03
CA ARG A 262 -17.46 3.92 23.36
C ARG A 262 -17.19 4.08 21.87
N GLN A 263 -17.51 3.04 21.08
CA GLN A 263 -18.03 3.24 19.74
C GLN A 263 -19.48 3.75 19.88
N GLU A 264 -19.69 5.06 20.04
CA GLU A 264 -21.04 5.61 19.90
C GLU A 264 -21.49 5.53 18.42
N GLU A 265 -22.80 5.45 18.15
CA GLU A 265 -23.34 5.66 16.81
C GLU A 265 -23.02 7.09 16.37
N TYR A 266 -21.92 7.27 15.64
CA TYR A 266 -21.53 8.59 15.14
C TYR A 266 -22.30 8.92 13.87
N GLN A 267 -22.84 10.13 13.82
CA GLN A 267 -23.33 10.71 12.57
C GLN A 267 -22.12 11.16 11.75
N LEU A 268 -21.92 10.52 10.61
CA LEU A 268 -20.96 10.98 9.62
C LEU A 268 -21.53 12.23 8.95
N GLU A 269 -20.85 13.34 9.10
CA GLU A 269 -21.20 14.60 8.45
C GLU A 269 -20.11 15.05 7.48
N THR A 270 -20.53 15.83 6.47
CA THR A 270 -19.61 16.49 5.55
C THR A 270 -19.15 17.79 6.19
N MET A 271 -17.84 17.96 6.34
CA MET A 271 -17.27 19.09 7.06
C MET A 271 -16.07 19.71 6.33
N HIS A 272 -15.94 21.03 6.46
CA HIS A 272 -14.76 21.77 6.04
C HIS A 272 -13.70 21.73 7.14
N LEU A 273 -12.47 21.38 6.78
CA LEU A 273 -11.38 21.25 7.75
C LEU A 273 -10.99 22.58 8.38
N SER A 274 -11.17 23.68 7.66
CA SER A 274 -10.88 25.03 8.16
C SER A 274 -11.70 25.36 9.42
N SER A 275 -13.02 25.12 9.41
CA SER A 275 -13.87 25.41 10.58
C SER A 275 -13.58 24.47 11.75
N LEU A 276 -13.31 23.19 11.49
CA LEU A 276 -12.88 22.22 12.51
C LEU A 276 -11.58 22.67 13.19
N ILE A 277 -10.58 23.10 12.42
CA ILE A 277 -9.29 23.54 12.98
C ILE A 277 -9.46 24.78 13.86
N GLU A 278 -10.29 25.74 13.45
CA GLU A 278 -10.57 26.93 14.26
C GLU A 278 -11.25 26.59 15.59
N ASP A 279 -12.23 25.67 15.58
CA ASP A 279 -12.91 25.24 16.79
C ASP A 279 -11.95 24.53 17.76
N VAL A 280 -11.09 23.64 17.25
CA VAL A 280 -10.06 22.96 18.06
C VAL A 280 -9.10 23.98 18.67
N LEU A 281 -8.63 24.95 17.89
CA LEU A 281 -7.75 26.01 18.38
C LEU A 281 -8.44 26.92 19.40
N GLY A 282 -9.76 27.11 19.31
CA GLY A 282 -10.55 27.76 20.35
C GLY A 282 -10.49 27.04 21.70
N LEU A 283 -10.38 25.70 21.69
CA LEU A 283 -10.31 24.87 22.90
C LEU A 283 -8.90 24.78 23.49
N VAL A 284 -7.88 24.57 22.66
CA VAL A 284 -6.49 24.33 23.13
C VAL A 284 -5.60 25.57 23.06
N GLY A 285 -5.96 26.58 22.26
CA GLY A 285 -5.12 27.74 21.96
C GLY A 285 -4.77 28.55 23.20
N TYR A 286 -5.70 28.73 24.15
CA TYR A 286 -5.41 29.42 25.41
C TYR A 286 -4.32 28.71 26.23
N GLN A 287 -4.37 27.38 26.32
CA GLN A 287 -3.38 26.61 27.08
C GLN A 287 -1.99 26.66 26.43
N LEU A 288 -1.95 26.64 25.10
CA LEU A 288 -0.72 26.77 24.32
C LEU A 288 -0.11 28.17 24.46
N ALA A 289 -0.95 29.22 24.38
CA ALA A 289 -0.53 30.61 24.53
C ALA A 289 0.00 30.91 25.95
N VAL A 290 -0.66 30.41 26.99
CA VAL A 290 -0.18 30.51 28.38
C VAL A 290 1.17 29.80 28.57
N SER A 291 1.44 28.76 27.77
CA SER A 291 2.72 28.04 27.78
C SER A 291 3.81 28.74 26.94
N GLY A 292 3.53 29.92 26.36
CA GLY A 292 4.48 30.69 25.55
C GLY A 292 4.74 30.12 24.15
N ILE A 293 3.87 29.24 23.65
CA ILE A 293 4.05 28.54 22.37
C ILE A 293 3.46 29.37 21.23
N SER A 294 4.27 29.63 20.19
CA SER A 294 3.83 30.26 18.96
C SER A 294 3.07 29.26 18.10
N ILE A 295 1.88 29.65 17.61
CA ILE A 295 1.06 28.82 16.71
C ILE A 295 1.04 29.45 15.33
N ARG A 296 1.45 28.69 14.31
CA ARG A 296 1.38 29.06 12.90
C ARG A 296 0.31 28.23 12.19
N LYS A 297 -0.48 28.87 11.32
CA LYS A 297 -1.53 28.23 10.52
C LYS A 297 -1.13 28.23 9.05
N GLU A 298 -1.16 27.05 8.43
CA GLU A 298 -0.91 26.83 7.01
C GLU A 298 -2.10 26.09 6.39
N ILE A 299 -3.26 26.74 6.42
CA ILE A 299 -4.53 26.14 5.99
C ILE A 299 -4.79 26.50 4.54
N ASP A 300 -4.94 25.48 3.69
CA ASP A 300 -5.40 25.64 2.31
C ASP A 300 -6.94 25.70 2.27
N PRO A 301 -7.53 26.86 1.89
CA PRO A 301 -8.98 27.03 1.87
C PRO A 301 -9.66 26.35 0.66
N THR A 302 -8.89 25.86 -0.32
CA THR A 302 -9.43 25.25 -1.55
C THR A 302 -9.67 23.75 -1.44
N LEU A 303 -9.37 23.15 -0.28
CA LEU A 303 -9.49 21.73 -0.06
C LEU A 303 -10.95 21.26 -0.07
N PRO A 304 -11.23 20.08 -0.67
CA PRO A 304 -12.56 19.50 -0.65
C PRO A 304 -12.98 19.15 0.78
N PRO A 305 -14.30 19.16 1.07
CA PRO A 305 -14.80 18.74 2.36
C PRO A 305 -14.56 17.24 2.57
N VAL A 306 -14.42 16.82 3.82
CA VAL A 306 -14.26 15.42 4.21
C VAL A 306 -15.53 14.93 4.90
N ARG A 307 -15.82 13.64 4.77
CA ARG A 307 -16.93 13.00 5.48
C ARG A 307 -16.39 12.27 6.70
N GLY A 308 -16.91 12.59 7.89
CA GLY A 308 -16.41 12.00 9.13
C GLY A 308 -17.22 12.40 10.36
N SER A 309 -16.87 11.82 11.50
CA SER A 309 -17.34 12.29 12.80
C SER A 309 -16.48 13.46 13.24
N ARG A 310 -17.07 14.66 13.26
CA ARG A 310 -16.39 15.88 13.69
C ARG A 310 -15.76 15.74 15.08
N ASN A 311 -16.52 15.27 16.06
CA ASN A 311 -16.04 15.08 17.44
C ASN A 311 -14.81 14.15 17.53
N GLN A 312 -14.78 13.07 16.74
CA GLN A 312 -13.64 12.14 16.77
C GLN A 312 -12.40 12.77 16.13
N ILE A 313 -12.57 13.50 15.02
CA ILE A 313 -11.44 14.16 14.35
C ILE A 313 -10.92 15.33 15.22
N GLU A 314 -11.80 16.08 15.88
CA GLU A 314 -11.40 17.06 16.90
C GLU A 314 -10.58 16.42 18.01
N GLN A 315 -10.99 15.26 18.51
CA GLN A 315 -10.25 14.50 19.52
C GLN A 315 -8.84 14.12 19.04
N VAL A 316 -8.70 13.68 17.78
CA VAL A 316 -7.38 13.41 17.18
C VAL A 316 -6.52 14.68 17.23
N LEU A 317 -7.02 15.81 16.74
CA LEU A 317 -6.28 17.06 16.68
C LEU A 317 -5.89 17.57 18.08
N ILE A 318 -6.81 17.51 19.05
CA ILE A 318 -6.54 17.86 20.44
C ILE A 318 -5.39 17.00 21.00
N ASN A 319 -5.42 15.69 20.76
CA ASN A 319 -4.34 14.79 21.20
C ASN A 319 -2.99 15.17 20.56
N LEU A 320 -2.98 15.50 19.27
CA LEU A 320 -1.76 15.91 18.56
C LEU A 320 -1.22 17.24 19.12
N PHE A 321 -2.07 18.24 19.35
CA PHE A 321 -1.66 19.51 19.94
C PHE A 321 -1.12 19.37 21.36
N LEU A 322 -1.72 18.51 22.19
CA LEU A 322 -1.22 18.25 23.54
C LEU A 322 0.14 17.54 23.51
N ASN A 323 0.35 16.63 22.56
CA ASN A 323 1.65 15.98 22.37
C ASN A 323 2.71 16.97 21.89
N ALA A 324 2.38 17.83 20.91
CA ALA A 324 3.25 18.90 20.43
C ALA A 324 3.65 19.87 21.56
N ARG A 325 2.68 20.31 22.37
CA ARG A 325 2.92 21.15 23.55
C ARG A 325 3.96 20.53 24.48
N ASP A 326 3.79 19.26 24.81
CA ASP A 326 4.67 18.58 25.74
C ASP A 326 6.08 18.38 25.14
N ALA A 327 6.17 18.18 23.82
CA ALA A 327 7.43 18.00 23.10
C ALA A 327 8.28 19.28 23.00
N VAL A 328 7.65 20.46 22.99
CA VAL A 328 8.33 21.76 22.89
C VAL A 328 8.70 22.37 24.25
N GLN A 329 8.35 21.71 25.36
CA GLN A 329 8.68 22.22 26.70
C GLN A 329 10.19 22.40 26.87
N GLY A 330 10.61 23.61 27.29
CA GLY A 330 12.01 23.94 27.54
C GLY A 330 12.79 24.45 26.30
N LYS A 331 12.16 24.53 25.11
CA LYS A 331 12.75 25.20 23.95
C LYS A 331 12.72 26.72 24.11
N SER A 332 13.73 27.41 23.59
CA SER A 332 13.82 28.88 23.66
C SER A 332 12.80 29.61 22.76
N ASN A 333 12.40 28.97 21.66
CA ASN A 333 11.38 29.49 20.75
C ASN A 333 10.42 28.35 20.35
N PRO A 334 9.51 27.93 21.26
CA PRO A 334 8.61 26.82 21.00
C PRO A 334 7.58 27.20 19.94
N GLU A 335 7.49 26.39 18.88
CA GLU A 335 6.60 26.61 17.75
C GLU A 335 5.83 25.33 17.41
N VAL A 336 4.54 25.51 17.14
CA VAL A 336 3.66 24.46 16.61
C VAL A 336 2.97 25.01 15.35
N ILE A 337 3.04 24.24 14.27
CA ILE A 337 2.44 24.55 12.98
C ILE A 337 1.30 23.57 12.74
N ILE A 338 0.11 24.07 12.45
CA ILE A 338 -0.99 23.26 11.92
C ILE A 338 -1.21 23.63 10.45
N GLY A 339 -1.27 22.62 9.59
CA GLY A 339 -1.52 22.86 8.18
C GLY A 339 -2.34 21.78 7.51
N THR A 340 -2.83 22.10 6.32
CA THR A 340 -3.64 21.20 5.49
C THR A 340 -3.10 21.16 4.06
N CYS A 341 -3.11 19.99 3.44
CA CYS A 341 -2.73 19.84 2.04
C CYS A 341 -3.42 18.62 1.39
N LEU A 342 -3.46 18.59 0.06
CA LEU A 342 -3.76 17.36 -0.68
C LEU A 342 -2.60 16.37 -0.58
N ALA A 343 -2.92 15.10 -0.48
CA ALA A 343 -1.96 13.99 -0.42
C ALA A 343 -2.50 12.77 -1.19
N GLY A 344 -1.63 11.82 -1.54
CA GLY A 344 -2.01 10.62 -2.30
C GLY A 344 -1.80 10.74 -3.82
N SER A 345 -2.14 9.69 -4.54
CA SER A 345 -2.11 9.64 -6.01
C SER A 345 -3.42 10.16 -6.60
N GLU A 346 -3.45 10.52 -7.89
CA GLU A 346 -4.68 10.97 -8.56
C GLU A 346 -5.82 9.93 -8.42
N ASP A 347 -5.50 8.63 -8.38
CA ASP A 347 -6.49 7.55 -8.21
C ASP A 347 -7.00 7.36 -6.76
N ARG A 348 -6.33 7.91 -5.75
CA ARG A 348 -6.75 7.85 -4.33
C ARG A 348 -6.35 9.13 -3.59
N PRO A 349 -7.08 10.22 -3.81
CA PRO A 349 -6.77 11.49 -3.18
C PRO A 349 -7.19 11.48 -1.70
N PHE A 350 -6.30 11.96 -0.84
CA PHE A 350 -6.51 12.18 0.59
C PHE A 350 -6.39 13.67 0.89
N VAL A 351 -7.12 14.15 1.89
CA VAL A 351 -6.79 15.39 2.57
C VAL A 351 -5.93 15.08 3.78
N SER A 352 -4.81 15.78 3.90
CA SER A 352 -3.91 15.69 5.05
C SER A 352 -4.13 16.88 5.98
N ILE A 353 -4.33 16.61 7.27
CA ILE A 353 -4.22 17.59 8.35
C ILE A 353 -2.98 17.22 9.15
N TYR A 354 -2.02 18.12 9.27
CA TYR A 354 -0.80 17.84 10.00
C TYR A 354 -0.54 18.84 11.12
N VAL A 355 0.07 18.33 12.20
CA VAL A 355 0.59 19.12 13.32
C VAL A 355 2.10 18.86 13.39
N LEU A 356 2.88 19.92 13.21
CA LEU A 356 4.33 19.92 13.24
C LEU A 356 4.81 20.72 14.46
N ASP A 357 5.67 20.13 15.28
CA ASP A 357 6.33 20.80 16.40
C ASP A 357 7.86 20.82 16.22
N ASN A 358 8.51 21.83 16.78
CA ASN A 358 9.97 21.95 16.81
C ASN A 358 10.59 21.39 18.11
N GLY A 359 9.96 20.36 18.66
CA GLY A 359 10.25 19.78 19.97
C GLY A 359 11.48 18.88 20.01
N VAL A 360 11.45 17.92 20.93
CA VAL A 360 12.55 16.97 21.17
C VAL A 360 12.66 15.85 20.12
N GLY A 361 11.64 15.67 19.28
CA GLY A 361 11.59 14.57 18.31
C GLY A 361 11.35 13.19 18.95
N ILE A 362 11.31 12.16 18.11
CA ILE A 362 11.10 10.75 18.48
C ILE A 362 12.28 9.92 17.97
N GLU A 363 12.83 9.05 18.82
CA GLU A 363 13.87 8.09 18.41
C GLU A 363 13.30 7.04 17.45
N GLU A 364 14.09 6.62 16.46
CA GLU A 364 13.67 5.72 15.38
C GLU A 364 13.11 4.39 15.91
N ASP A 365 13.71 3.86 16.98
CA ASP A 365 13.29 2.63 17.67
C ASP A 365 11.87 2.72 18.28
N TYR A 366 11.40 3.94 18.58
CA TYR A 366 10.08 4.16 19.17
C TYR A 366 9.00 4.48 18.14
N VAL A 367 9.34 4.85 16.90
CA VAL A 367 8.37 5.28 15.88
C VAL A 367 7.30 4.23 15.62
N SER A 368 7.65 2.94 15.62
CA SER A 368 6.70 1.84 15.45
C SER A 368 5.88 1.54 16.72
N GLN A 369 6.38 1.94 17.89
CA GLN A 369 5.79 1.63 19.18
C GLN A 369 4.87 2.72 19.73
N ILE A 370 5.00 3.97 19.27
CA ILE A 370 4.22 5.11 19.78
C ILE A 370 2.70 4.95 19.63
N PHE A 371 2.27 4.09 18.70
CA PHE A 371 0.85 3.78 18.48
C PHE A 371 0.36 2.60 19.32
N ASN A 372 1.25 1.90 20.03
CA ASN A 372 0.85 0.82 20.93
C ASN A 372 0.14 1.39 22.16
N PRO A 373 -0.99 0.81 22.58
CA PRO A 373 -1.67 1.25 23.79
C PRO A 373 -0.75 1.22 25.02
N PHE A 374 -0.86 2.25 25.86
CA PHE A 374 -0.08 2.45 27.09
C PHE A 374 1.41 2.70 26.89
N PHE A 375 1.92 2.73 25.65
CA PHE A 375 3.29 3.11 25.38
C PHE A 375 3.48 4.61 25.66
N THR A 376 4.45 4.96 26.50
CA THR A 376 4.79 6.36 26.75
C THR A 376 6.24 6.51 27.19
N THR A 377 6.92 7.52 26.66
CA THR A 377 8.26 7.95 27.07
C THR A 377 8.22 9.09 28.09
N LYS A 378 7.02 9.60 28.40
CA LYS A 378 6.81 10.63 29.43
C LYS A 378 6.97 9.96 30.80
N GLU A 379 7.51 10.69 31.79
CA GLU A 379 7.59 10.22 33.18
C GLU A 379 6.26 9.58 33.59
N SER A 380 6.31 8.48 34.36
CA SER A 380 5.16 7.64 34.77
C SER A 380 4.00 8.42 35.43
N MET A 381 4.23 9.70 35.76
CA MET A 381 3.23 10.64 36.27
C MET A 381 2.63 11.65 35.25
N LYS A 382 2.91 11.58 33.94
CA LYS A 382 2.36 12.57 32.97
C LYS A 382 1.70 11.97 31.71
N GLY A 383 2.11 10.79 31.26
CA GLY A 383 1.56 10.15 30.05
C GLY A 383 0.63 8.98 30.35
N THR A 384 -0.52 8.88 29.69
CA THR A 384 -1.39 7.69 29.73
C THR A 384 -1.03 6.66 28.65
N GLY A 385 -0.29 7.07 27.63
CA GLY A 385 0.05 6.23 26.47
C GLY A 385 -1.14 5.82 25.60
N LEU A 386 -2.32 6.40 25.80
CA LEU A 386 -3.54 6.06 25.04
C LEU A 386 -3.86 7.04 23.91
N GLY A 387 -3.30 8.25 23.93
CA GLY A 387 -3.69 9.32 23.00
C GLY A 387 -3.46 8.94 21.53
N LEU A 388 -2.26 8.45 21.19
CA LEU A 388 -1.92 8.10 19.81
C LEU A 388 -2.57 6.80 19.33
N SER A 389 -2.76 5.81 20.22
CA SER A 389 -3.47 4.57 19.87
C SER A 389 -4.95 4.84 19.58
N VAL A 390 -5.59 5.72 20.35
CA VAL A 390 -6.95 6.21 20.07
C VAL A 390 -6.99 6.95 18.74
N SER A 391 -6.04 7.86 18.51
CA SER A 391 -5.99 8.63 17.28
C SER A 391 -5.79 7.76 16.04
N LEU A 392 -4.99 6.69 16.14
CA LEU A 392 -4.83 5.71 15.07
C LEU A 392 -6.14 4.97 14.78
N GLY A 393 -6.82 4.47 15.81
CA GLY A 393 -8.12 3.79 15.65
C GLY A 393 -9.19 4.69 15.03
N ILE A 394 -9.23 5.97 15.40
CA ILE A 394 -10.11 6.96 14.77
C ILE A 394 -9.74 7.17 13.30
N ALA A 395 -8.45 7.29 12.96
CA ALA A 395 -8.05 7.45 11.56
C ALA A 395 -8.48 6.24 10.71
N GLU A 396 -8.24 5.02 11.21
CA GLU A 396 -8.62 3.77 10.54
C GLU A 396 -10.14 3.64 10.38
N SER A 397 -10.94 4.00 11.39
CA SER A 397 -12.41 3.94 11.31
C SER A 397 -13.00 4.90 10.28
N HIS A 398 -12.25 5.93 9.89
CA HIS A 398 -12.62 6.88 8.83
C HIS A 398 -12.07 6.48 7.45
N GLY A 399 -11.50 5.27 7.30
CA GLY A 399 -10.83 4.83 6.08
C GLY A 399 -9.53 5.62 5.79
N GLY A 400 -9.02 6.31 6.81
CA GLY A 400 -7.84 7.16 6.76
C GLY A 400 -6.58 6.50 7.30
N LYS A 401 -5.54 7.30 7.49
CA LYS A 401 -4.26 6.88 8.08
C LYS A 401 -3.71 7.97 8.99
N LEU A 402 -2.97 7.58 10.02
CA LEU A 402 -2.20 8.49 10.86
C LEU A 402 -0.71 8.21 10.67
N LEU A 403 0.01 9.17 10.09
CA LEU A 403 1.44 9.07 9.80
C LEU A 403 2.25 9.93 10.77
N VAL A 404 3.51 9.55 10.95
CA VAL A 404 4.50 10.30 11.74
C VAL A 404 5.79 10.44 10.94
N ASP A 405 6.36 11.63 10.96
CA ASP A 405 7.71 11.94 10.49
C ASP A 405 8.42 12.74 11.59
N SER A 406 9.59 12.32 12.03
CA SER A 406 10.27 12.96 13.17
C SER A 406 11.77 12.80 13.09
N ARG A 407 12.47 13.83 13.59
CA ARG A 407 13.92 13.82 13.75
C ARG A 407 14.28 14.27 15.16
N VAL A 408 15.04 13.42 15.85
CA VAL A 408 15.49 13.65 17.23
C VAL A 408 16.19 15.01 17.35
N GLY A 409 15.76 15.79 18.33
CA GLY A 409 16.25 17.14 18.63
C GLY A 409 15.71 18.25 17.72
N GLU A 410 15.09 17.90 16.59
CA GLU A 410 14.66 18.86 15.58
C GLU A 410 13.13 19.05 15.56
N TYR A 411 12.37 18.01 15.20
CA TYR A 411 10.93 18.15 14.98
C TYR A 411 10.14 16.83 15.08
N THR A 412 8.83 16.95 15.23
CA THR A 412 7.86 15.86 15.05
C THR A 412 6.68 16.36 14.23
N ARG A 413 6.29 15.62 13.20
CA ARG A 413 5.13 15.88 12.34
C ARG A 413 4.19 14.69 12.38
N PHE A 414 3.00 14.88 12.91
CA PHE A 414 1.90 13.93 12.76
C PHE A 414 0.98 14.38 11.64
N SER A 415 0.57 13.46 10.76
CA SER A 415 -0.33 13.73 9.63
C SER A 415 -1.52 12.79 9.63
N LEU A 416 -2.73 13.33 9.83
CA LEU A 416 -3.99 12.62 9.68
C LEU A 416 -4.45 12.72 8.22
N LEU A 417 -4.48 11.59 7.52
CA LEU A 417 -4.96 11.45 6.15
C LEU A 417 -6.40 10.97 6.17
N LEU A 418 -7.30 11.72 5.54
CA LEU A 418 -8.71 11.36 5.38
C LEU A 418 -9.04 11.23 3.89
N PRO A 419 -9.74 10.17 3.44
CA PRO A 419 -10.06 9.99 2.04
C PRO A 419 -11.01 11.07 1.55
N ILE A 420 -10.78 11.58 0.34
CA ILE A 420 -11.74 12.43 -0.37
C ILE A 420 -12.76 11.47 -0.99
N GLN A 421 -14.04 11.60 -0.63
CA GLN A 421 -15.08 10.92 -1.40
C GLN A 421 -15.26 11.64 -2.72
N GLU A 422 -15.18 10.91 -3.83
CA GLU A 422 -15.75 11.37 -5.10
C GLU A 422 -17.22 11.66 -4.84
N ASN A 423 -17.64 12.90 -5.09
CA ASN A 423 -19.06 13.21 -5.16
C ASN A 423 -19.69 12.26 -6.20
N GLU A 424 -20.70 11.49 -5.83
CA GLU A 424 -21.59 10.78 -6.78
C GLU A 424 -22.41 11.75 -7.68
N GLY A 425 -22.01 13.02 -7.78
CA GLY A 425 -22.53 14.00 -8.73
C GLY A 425 -21.34 14.73 -9.37
N GLY A 426 -21.06 14.40 -10.63
CA GLY A 426 -19.99 15.03 -11.39
C GLY A 426 -20.21 16.53 -11.53
N GLU A 427 -19.35 17.30 -10.89
CA GLU A 427 -18.97 18.62 -11.35
C GLU A 427 -17.44 18.63 -11.41
N GLU A 428 -16.92 18.70 -12.64
CA GLU A 428 -15.51 18.78 -12.94
C GLU A 428 -14.90 20.01 -12.25
N TYR A 429 -13.92 19.78 -11.38
CA TYR A 429 -13.05 20.85 -10.90
C TYR A 429 -12.16 21.33 -12.06
N GLU A 430 -12.56 22.40 -12.74
CA GLU A 430 -11.69 23.12 -13.68
C GLU A 430 -10.46 23.67 -12.93
N LYS A 431 -9.29 23.13 -13.26
CA LYS A 431 -7.99 23.67 -12.85
C LYS A 431 -7.83 25.08 -13.43
N GLY A 432 -7.91 26.09 -12.58
CA GLY A 432 -7.47 27.45 -12.90
C GLY A 432 -5.98 27.46 -13.25
N ALA A 433 -5.67 27.59 -14.54
CA ALA A 433 -4.32 27.80 -15.04
C ALA A 433 -3.77 29.12 -14.50
N SER A 434 -2.81 29.05 -13.57
CA SER A 434 -2.02 30.21 -13.17
C SER A 434 -1.13 30.61 -14.34
N SER A 435 -1.53 31.68 -15.03
CA SER A 435 -0.70 32.44 -15.95
C SER A 435 -0.47 33.81 -15.33
N ARG A 436 0.70 33.99 -14.70
CA ARG A 436 1.57 35.17 -14.81
C ARG A 436 2.81 35.01 -13.94
#